data_AF-A0A924V797-F1
#
_entry.id   AF-A0A924V797-F1
#
_cell.length_a   1.000
_cell.length_b   1.000
_cell.length_c   1.000
_cell.angle_alpha   90.00
_cell.angle_beta   90.00
_cell.angle_gamma   90.00
#
_symmetry.space_group_name_H-M   'P 1'
#
loop_
_entity.id
_entity.type
_entity.pdbx_description
1 polymer ?
#
loop_
_entity_poly.entity_id
_entity_poly.type
_entity_poly.pdbx_seq_one_letter_code
_entity_poly.pdbx_strand_id
1 'polypeptide(L)'
;MIKFNRSLFLAGSIYVVAIVVFSGCARSAEEDLDHAVQTHIEAKNSGEAEDACRKVFLNAQKNSDSGQLCSALKARGDAEISICEDEIQDQFFAKIISPCKAVLLTRIEQIKKDRNEGLSATPENLGFKIPFAVQYRDLSAGYTAVTGDTQAREVILSFDDGPHPTLSKMVVDMLDRIGVKAHFMQVGKNAQAYPSITQYIAASGNSIGNHSWDHTDFKTISFEEQLKQISDTNRAIINAIGWVDPFFRYPYGSTTADMNQFLKLHSEANFLWSIDSNDWKKINADQTIRTNSQVVQETLAQLDQRGRGIVLFHDVHARTIELLPTFLTSLYKKGYKIVLLQPVNSGLKNNSKIP
;
A
#
# COMPACT_ATOMS: atom_id res chain seq x y z
N MET A 1 20.86 57.22 -52.12
CA MET A 1 21.64 58.47 -52.13
C MET A 1 21.25 59.28 -50.90
N ILE A 2 22.24 59.64 -50.06
CA ILE A 2 22.25 60.80 -49.13
C ILE A 2 21.28 60.67 -47.92
N LYS A 3 21.64 60.82 -46.63
CA LYS A 3 22.87 61.17 -45.88
C LYS A 3 22.68 60.67 -44.45
N PHE A 4 23.76 60.22 -43.80
CA PHE A 4 23.86 60.18 -42.34
C PHE A 4 24.15 61.58 -41.81
N ASN A 5 23.57 61.96 -40.66
CA ASN A 5 24.27 62.82 -39.72
C ASN A 5 23.91 62.45 -38.27
N ARG A 6 24.96 62.40 -37.43
CA ARG A 6 24.94 61.96 -36.04
C ARG A 6 24.34 63.03 -35.12
N SER A 7 23.79 62.57 -33.99
CA SER A 7 24.14 62.95 -32.59
C SER A 7 22.89 63.23 -31.74
N LEU A 8 22.63 62.39 -30.74
CA LEU A 8 22.71 62.71 -29.31
C LEU A 8 22.12 61.54 -28.49
N PHE A 9 22.91 61.04 -27.55
CA PHE A 9 22.50 60.09 -26.52
C PHE A 9 21.53 60.76 -25.54
N LEU A 10 20.39 60.13 -25.27
CA LEU A 10 19.64 60.27 -24.02
C LEU A 10 19.12 58.89 -23.63
N ALA A 11 19.58 58.42 -22.48
CA ALA A 11 19.26 57.13 -21.90
C ALA A 11 17.78 57.08 -21.48
N GLY A 12 17.07 56.08 -21.99
CA GLY A 12 15.73 55.72 -21.56
C GLY A 12 15.59 54.20 -21.64
N SER A 13 15.95 53.52 -20.55
CA SER A 13 15.77 52.07 -20.41
C SER A 13 14.28 51.74 -20.36
N ILE A 14 13.71 51.39 -21.50
CA ILE A 14 12.39 50.76 -21.56
C ILE A 14 12.60 49.31 -21.17
N TYR A 15 12.37 49.00 -19.89
CA TYR A 15 12.18 47.62 -19.45
C TYR A 15 10.88 47.12 -20.09
N VAL A 16 11.01 46.35 -21.17
CA VAL A 16 9.94 45.46 -21.62
C VAL A 16 9.86 44.36 -20.56
N VAL A 17 8.98 44.56 -19.58
CA VAL A 17 8.55 43.48 -18.70
C VAL A 17 7.78 42.52 -19.60
N ALA A 18 8.45 41.46 -20.04
CA ALA A 18 7.77 40.29 -20.58
C ALA A 18 6.94 39.71 -19.42
N ILE A 19 5.66 40.07 -19.39
CA ILE A 19 4.67 39.37 -18.57
C ILE A 19 4.58 37.98 -19.19
N VAL A 20 5.37 37.04 -18.66
CA VAL A 20 5.12 35.62 -18.83
C VAL A 20 3.84 35.35 -18.07
N VAL A 21 2.73 35.43 -18.79
CA VAL A 21 1.48 34.84 -18.33
C VAL A 21 1.76 33.35 -18.27
N PHE A 22 2.01 32.81 -17.08
CA PHE A 22 1.86 31.37 -16.85
C PHE A 22 0.37 31.07 -17.00
N SER A 23 -0.09 30.89 -18.25
CA SER A 23 -1.22 30.02 -18.51
C SER A 23 -0.81 28.68 -17.92
N GLY A 24 -1.54 28.18 -16.93
CA GLY A 24 -1.35 26.81 -16.47
C GLY A 24 -1.60 25.87 -17.65
N CYS A 25 -0.54 25.52 -18.38
CA CYS A 25 -0.60 24.48 -19.38
C CYS A 25 -0.94 23.20 -18.61
N ALA A 26 -2.00 22.53 -19.03
CA ALA A 26 -2.24 21.17 -18.60
C ALA A 26 -0.97 20.37 -18.92
N ARG A 27 -0.46 19.65 -17.91
CA ARG A 27 0.70 18.78 -18.09
C ARG A 27 0.40 17.77 -19.19
N SER A 28 1.40 17.47 -20.01
CA SER A 28 1.27 16.37 -20.97
C SER A 28 1.22 15.03 -20.23
N ALA A 29 0.72 13.97 -20.89
CA ALA A 29 0.74 12.63 -20.31
C ALA A 29 2.18 12.16 -19.98
N GLU A 30 3.18 12.68 -20.69
CA GLU A 30 4.60 12.41 -20.43
C GLU A 30 5.05 13.09 -19.13
N GLU A 31 4.77 14.38 -18.96
CA GLU A 31 5.11 15.14 -17.74
C GLU A 31 4.40 14.58 -16.50
N ASP A 32 3.13 14.17 -16.65
CA ASP A 32 2.38 13.52 -15.57
C ASP A 32 3.02 12.18 -15.17
N LEU A 33 3.51 11.40 -16.15
CA LEU A 33 4.16 10.12 -15.89
C LEU A 33 5.56 10.30 -15.30
N ASP A 34 6.33 11.31 -15.73
CA ASP A 34 7.63 11.66 -15.12
C ASP A 34 7.44 12.06 -13.65
N HIS A 35 6.39 12.85 -13.38
CA HIS A 35 6.04 13.21 -12.02
C HIS A 35 5.65 11.97 -11.19
N ALA A 36 4.85 11.06 -11.75
CA ALA A 36 4.47 9.83 -11.06
C ALA A 36 5.69 8.94 -10.74
N VAL A 37 6.64 8.80 -11.66
CA VAL A 37 7.90 8.08 -11.43
C VAL A 37 8.70 8.73 -10.30
N GLN A 38 8.87 10.06 -10.33
CA GLN A 38 9.63 10.77 -9.30
C GLN A 38 8.96 10.68 -7.93
N THR A 39 7.63 10.86 -7.87
CA THR A 39 6.84 10.65 -6.65
C THR A 39 7.02 9.24 -6.12
N HIS A 40 6.97 8.22 -6.98
CA HIS A 40 7.18 6.83 -6.58
C HIS A 40 8.59 6.60 -6.02
N ILE A 41 9.63 7.24 -6.57
CA ILE A 41 11.02 7.16 -6.08
C ILE A 41 11.19 7.85 -4.74
N GLU A 42 10.63 9.04 -4.56
CA GLU A 42 10.79 9.87 -3.37
C GLU A 42 9.89 9.43 -2.20
N ALA A 43 8.81 8.69 -2.50
CA ALA A 43 7.86 8.20 -1.52
C ALA A 43 8.56 7.44 -0.38
N LYS A 44 8.16 7.78 0.84
CA LYS A 44 8.64 7.21 2.11
C LYS A 44 7.73 6.13 2.67
N ASN A 45 6.49 6.05 2.17
CA ASN A 45 5.47 5.08 2.55
C ASN A 45 4.59 4.79 1.33
N SER A 46 3.74 3.76 1.43
CA SER A 46 2.84 3.36 0.35
C SER A 46 1.94 4.51 -0.11
N GLY A 47 1.38 5.30 0.81
CA GLY A 47 0.52 6.46 0.53
C GLY A 47 1.09 7.54 -0.36
N GLU A 48 2.37 7.87 -0.15
CA GLU A 48 3.05 8.86 -0.99
C GLU A 48 3.23 8.37 -2.44
N ALA A 49 3.29 7.05 -2.64
CA ALA A 49 3.38 6.42 -3.96
C ALA A 49 2.01 6.05 -4.54
N GLU A 50 1.03 5.75 -3.68
CA GLU A 50 -0.33 5.40 -4.04
C GLU A 50 -0.97 6.50 -4.91
N ASP A 51 -1.79 6.05 -5.86
CA ASP A 51 -2.47 6.87 -6.86
C ASP A 51 -1.59 7.69 -7.81
N ALA A 52 -0.26 7.67 -7.71
CA ALA A 52 0.61 8.46 -8.59
C ALA A 52 0.35 8.14 -10.06
N CYS A 53 0.38 6.85 -10.45
CA CYS A 53 0.04 6.46 -11.81
C CYS A 53 -1.47 6.54 -12.11
N ARG A 54 -2.32 6.19 -11.15
CA ARG A 54 -3.78 6.35 -11.27
C ARG A 54 -4.18 7.76 -11.72
N LYS A 55 -3.55 8.80 -11.17
CA LYS A 55 -3.79 10.20 -11.54
C LYS A 55 -3.45 10.48 -13.01
N VAL A 56 -2.36 9.90 -13.53
CA VAL A 56 -1.99 9.99 -14.96
C VAL A 56 -3.12 9.46 -15.84
N PHE A 57 -3.66 8.28 -15.51
CA PHE A 57 -4.74 7.66 -16.27
C PHE A 57 -6.06 8.43 -16.16
N LEU A 58 -6.40 8.93 -14.97
CA LEU A 58 -7.59 9.75 -14.74
C LEU A 58 -7.52 11.09 -15.50
N ASN A 59 -6.35 11.74 -15.52
CA ASN A 59 -6.12 12.96 -16.28
C ASN A 59 -6.27 12.72 -17.79
N ALA A 60 -5.69 11.65 -18.31
CA ALA A 60 -5.85 11.25 -19.70
C ALA A 60 -7.31 10.95 -20.07
N GLN A 61 -8.07 10.28 -19.19
CA GLN A 61 -9.52 10.07 -19.37
C GLN A 61 -10.28 11.39 -19.42
N LYS A 62 -10.01 12.30 -18.48
CA LYS A 62 -10.64 13.63 -18.42
C LYS A 62 -10.38 14.43 -19.69
N ASN A 63 -9.17 14.34 -20.24
CA ASN A 63 -8.75 15.04 -21.45
C ASN A 63 -9.07 14.28 -22.74
N SER A 64 -9.64 13.07 -22.65
CA SER A 64 -9.87 12.16 -23.79
C SER A 64 -8.61 11.86 -24.61
N ASP A 65 -7.45 11.82 -23.95
CA ASP A 65 -6.14 11.78 -24.60
C ASP A 65 -5.50 10.38 -24.61
N SER A 66 -6.17 9.46 -25.30
CA SER A 66 -5.68 8.09 -25.46
C SER A 66 -4.34 8.02 -26.21
N GLY A 67 -4.15 8.91 -27.20
CA GLY A 67 -2.98 8.92 -28.07
C GLY A 67 -1.70 9.32 -27.34
N GLN A 68 -1.72 10.42 -26.57
CA GLN A 68 -0.55 10.83 -25.79
C GLN A 68 -0.26 9.84 -24.66
N LEU A 69 -1.29 9.36 -23.95
CA LEU A 69 -1.09 8.37 -22.88
C LEU A 69 -0.42 7.10 -23.42
N CYS A 70 -0.94 6.52 -24.51
CA CYS A 70 -0.34 5.34 -25.11
C CYS A 70 1.08 5.59 -25.62
N SER A 71 1.38 6.79 -26.11
CA SER A 71 2.72 7.14 -26.59
C SER A 71 3.70 7.26 -25.42
N ALA A 72 3.32 7.96 -24.35
CA ALA A 72 4.09 8.10 -23.13
C ALA A 72 4.38 6.74 -22.47
N LEU A 73 3.34 5.90 -22.26
CA LEU A 73 3.50 4.57 -21.66
C LEU A 73 4.43 3.66 -22.47
N LYS A 74 4.33 3.68 -23.81
CA LYS A 74 5.22 2.86 -24.67
C LYS A 74 6.66 3.35 -24.67
N ALA A 75 6.89 4.66 -24.49
CA ALA A 75 8.21 5.26 -24.51
C ALA A 75 9.01 5.03 -23.22
N ARG A 76 8.34 4.77 -22.09
CA ARG A 76 8.99 4.51 -20.80
C ARG A 76 9.82 3.24 -20.77
N GLY A 77 10.82 3.21 -19.89
CA GLY A 77 11.57 2.02 -19.54
C GLY A 77 10.74 1.00 -18.75
N ASP A 78 11.25 -0.23 -18.63
CA ASP A 78 10.54 -1.33 -17.94
C ASP A 78 10.33 -1.04 -16.45
N ALA A 79 11.29 -0.38 -15.80
CA ALA A 79 11.16 0.02 -14.41
C ALA A 79 10.03 1.04 -14.23
N GLU A 80 10.06 2.12 -15.00
CA GLU A 80 9.09 3.21 -14.92
C GLU A 80 7.68 2.71 -15.22
N ILE A 81 7.50 1.89 -16.26
CA ILE A 81 6.16 1.38 -16.60
C ILE A 81 5.61 0.40 -15.55
N SER A 82 6.49 -0.27 -14.80
CA SER A 82 6.07 -1.21 -13.75
C SER A 82 5.32 -0.53 -12.59
N ILE A 83 5.47 0.79 -12.39
CA ILE A 83 4.71 1.54 -11.38
C ILE A 83 3.22 1.67 -11.76
N CYS A 84 2.90 1.48 -13.05
CA CYS A 84 1.56 1.57 -13.62
C CYS A 84 0.94 0.20 -13.92
N GLU A 85 1.53 -0.87 -13.39
CA GLU A 85 1.13 -2.27 -13.62
C GLU A 85 -0.35 -2.49 -13.31
N ASP A 86 -0.85 -1.90 -12.21
CA ASP A 86 -2.21 -2.10 -11.72
C ASP A 86 -3.21 -1.37 -12.62
N GLU A 87 -2.94 -0.11 -12.99
CA GLU A 87 -3.77 0.67 -13.91
C GLU A 87 -3.85 0.07 -15.32
N ILE A 88 -2.75 -0.50 -15.82
CA ILE A 88 -2.70 -1.15 -17.13
C ILE A 88 -3.61 -2.40 -17.17
N GLN A 89 -3.70 -3.12 -16.05
CA GLN A 89 -4.52 -4.32 -15.92
C GLN A 89 -5.99 -3.99 -15.62
N ASP A 90 -6.27 -2.88 -14.96
CA ASP A 90 -7.61 -2.45 -14.56
C ASP A 90 -8.57 -2.36 -15.76
N GLN A 91 -9.79 -2.89 -15.57
CA GLN A 91 -10.86 -2.80 -16.55
C GLN A 91 -11.45 -1.39 -16.64
N PHE A 92 -11.42 -0.62 -15.55
CA PHE A 92 -11.84 0.77 -15.54
C PHE A 92 -11.05 1.63 -16.54
N PHE A 93 -9.75 1.37 -16.67
CA PHE A 93 -8.88 2.07 -17.61
C PHE A 93 -8.79 1.40 -18.99
N ALA A 94 -9.37 0.22 -19.18
CA ALA A 94 -9.24 -0.53 -20.44
C ALA A 94 -9.57 0.28 -21.70
N LYS A 95 -10.55 1.18 -21.62
CA LYS A 95 -10.98 2.03 -22.73
C LYS A 95 -9.93 3.08 -23.11
N ILE A 96 -9.33 3.78 -22.14
CA ILE A 96 -8.40 4.90 -22.41
C ILE A 96 -7.07 4.43 -22.99
N ILE A 97 -6.64 3.21 -22.67
CA ILE A 97 -5.43 2.59 -23.23
C ILE A 97 -5.74 1.57 -24.32
N SER A 98 -6.98 1.45 -24.80
CA SER A 98 -7.36 0.42 -25.79
C SER A 98 -6.45 0.34 -27.03
N PRO A 99 -5.87 1.44 -27.58
CA PRO A 99 -4.95 1.35 -28.73
C PRO A 99 -3.61 0.68 -28.43
N CYS A 100 -3.19 0.64 -27.16
CA CYS A 100 -1.90 0.08 -26.74
C CYS A 100 -2.01 -1.05 -25.70
N LYS A 101 -3.20 -1.34 -25.17
CA LYS A 101 -3.41 -2.25 -24.03
C LYS A 101 -2.76 -3.63 -24.25
N ALA A 102 -2.92 -4.25 -25.42
CA ALA A 102 -2.35 -5.57 -25.69
C ALA A 102 -0.81 -5.59 -25.61
N VAL A 103 -0.16 -4.56 -26.17
CA VAL A 103 1.31 -4.39 -26.13
C VAL A 103 1.77 -4.15 -24.70
N LEU A 104 1.08 -3.27 -23.97
CA LEU A 104 1.39 -2.98 -22.58
C LEU A 104 1.25 -4.20 -21.68
N LEU A 105 0.17 -4.97 -21.83
CA LEU A 105 -0.03 -6.22 -21.07
C LEU A 105 1.06 -7.25 -21.35
N THR A 106 1.47 -7.40 -22.61
CA THR A 106 2.56 -8.32 -22.97
C THR A 106 3.88 -7.91 -22.31
N ARG A 107 4.16 -6.61 -22.29
CA ARG A 107 5.35 -6.04 -21.63
C ARG A 107 5.30 -6.22 -20.11
N ILE A 108 4.14 -5.97 -19.49
CA ILE A 108 3.95 -6.16 -18.05
C ILE A 108 4.13 -7.63 -17.65
N GLU A 109 3.65 -8.59 -18.44
CA GLU A 109 3.89 -10.02 -18.16
C GLU A 109 5.37 -10.39 -18.22
N GLN A 110 6.14 -9.81 -19.15
CA GLN A 110 7.59 -10.01 -19.20
C GLN A 110 8.29 -9.38 -17.97
N ILE A 111 7.93 -8.15 -17.61
CA ILE A 111 8.44 -7.47 -16.41
C ILE A 111 8.14 -8.29 -15.15
N LYS A 112 6.94 -8.85 -15.02
CA LYS A 112 6.55 -9.72 -13.90
C LYS A 112 7.42 -10.98 -13.85
N LYS A 113 7.70 -11.60 -15.01
CA LYS A 113 8.59 -12.75 -15.09
C LYS A 113 9.99 -12.40 -14.58
N ASP A 114 10.56 -11.30 -15.07
CA ASP A 114 11.92 -10.85 -14.72
C ASP A 114 12.00 -10.44 -13.23
N ARG A 115 10.98 -9.74 -12.73
CA ARG A 115 10.87 -9.36 -11.31
C ARG A 115 10.83 -10.57 -10.37
N ASN A 116 10.28 -11.69 -10.84
CA ASN A 116 10.13 -12.93 -10.08
C ASN A 116 11.35 -13.86 -10.16
N GLU A 117 12.38 -13.50 -10.93
CA GLU A 117 13.63 -14.26 -10.95
C GLU A 117 14.26 -14.31 -9.53
N GLY A 118 14.76 -15.50 -9.17
CA GLY A 118 15.37 -15.74 -7.86
C GLY A 118 14.41 -16.10 -6.73
N LEU A 119 13.09 -16.06 -6.94
CA LEU A 119 12.14 -16.62 -5.99
C LEU A 119 12.30 -18.15 -5.89
N SER A 120 12.24 -18.68 -4.67
CA SER A 120 12.55 -20.09 -4.39
C SER A 120 11.32 -20.95 -4.12
N ALA A 121 10.13 -20.35 -4.05
CA ALA A 121 8.88 -21.02 -3.77
C ALA A 121 7.70 -20.34 -4.48
N THR A 122 6.65 -21.11 -4.73
CA THR A 122 5.37 -20.66 -5.29
C THR A 122 4.25 -20.99 -4.29
N PRO A 123 3.04 -20.41 -4.43
CA PRO A 123 1.91 -20.69 -3.52
C PRO A 123 1.57 -22.19 -3.40
N GLU A 124 1.76 -22.96 -4.46
CA GLU A 124 1.48 -24.40 -4.51
C GLU A 124 2.50 -25.23 -3.72
N ASN A 125 3.71 -24.71 -3.54
CA ASN A 125 4.86 -25.44 -2.97
C ASN A 125 5.08 -25.21 -1.46
N LEU A 126 4.05 -24.74 -0.75
CA LEU A 126 4.07 -24.55 0.71
C LEU A 126 3.72 -25.84 1.48
N GLY A 127 4.60 -26.84 1.37
CA GLY A 127 4.44 -28.18 1.97
C GLY A 127 4.93 -28.34 3.42
N PHE A 128 5.00 -27.26 4.20
CA PHE A 128 5.52 -27.26 5.57
C PHE A 128 4.53 -26.59 6.54
N LYS A 129 4.75 -26.76 7.85
CA LYS A 129 4.01 -26.05 8.90
C LYS A 129 4.96 -25.17 9.69
N ILE A 130 4.56 -23.92 9.93
CA ILE A 130 5.30 -23.02 10.82
C ILE A 130 4.67 -23.14 12.22
N PRO A 131 5.47 -23.21 13.30
CA PRO A 131 4.92 -23.12 14.65
C PRO A 131 4.04 -21.88 14.80
N PHE A 132 2.84 -22.08 15.36
CA PHE A 132 1.84 -21.03 15.52
C PHE A 132 1.41 -20.92 16.98
N ALA A 133 1.19 -19.70 17.45
CA ALA A 133 0.61 -19.46 18.77
C ALA A 133 -0.29 -18.22 18.77
N VAL A 134 -1.33 -18.24 19.60
CA VAL A 134 -2.08 -17.06 19.96
C VAL A 134 -1.48 -16.47 21.24
N GLN A 135 -1.26 -15.16 21.26
CA GLN A 135 -0.83 -14.43 22.44
C GLN A 135 -1.82 -13.33 22.78
N TYR A 136 -2.09 -13.18 24.08
CA TYR A 136 -3.09 -12.23 24.56
C TYR A 136 -2.44 -10.91 24.99
N ARG A 137 -3.11 -9.79 24.72
CA ARG A 137 -2.72 -8.44 25.15
C ARG A 137 -3.86 -7.78 25.90
N ASP A 138 -3.54 -7.16 27.02
CA ASP A 138 -4.51 -6.34 27.74
C ASP A 138 -4.58 -4.96 27.10
N LEU A 139 -5.76 -4.62 26.59
CA LEU A 139 -6.02 -3.34 25.91
C LEU A 139 -6.73 -2.34 26.82
N SER A 140 -7.04 -2.71 28.07
CA SER A 140 -7.88 -1.92 28.98
C SER A 140 -7.29 -0.54 29.30
N ALA A 141 -5.96 -0.43 29.30
CA ALA A 141 -5.22 0.81 29.53
C ALA A 141 -4.55 1.37 28.25
N GLY A 142 -5.03 0.96 27.08
CA GLY A 142 -4.41 1.24 25.78
C GLY A 142 -3.23 0.33 25.47
N TYR A 143 -2.97 0.12 24.18
CA TYR A 143 -1.90 -0.74 23.70
C TYR A 143 -1.34 -0.20 22.38
N THR A 144 -0.03 -0.01 22.30
CA THR A 144 0.65 0.36 21.05
C THR A 144 1.56 -0.79 20.62
N ALA A 145 1.20 -1.46 19.54
CA ALA A 145 1.91 -2.62 19.04
C ALA A 145 2.94 -2.20 17.98
N VAL A 146 4.21 -2.01 18.36
CA VAL A 146 5.30 -1.80 17.38
C VAL A 146 5.94 -3.15 17.03
N THR A 147 6.42 -3.87 18.04
CA THR A 147 6.92 -5.25 17.92
C THR A 147 5.88 -6.28 18.37
N GLY A 148 4.74 -5.82 18.90
CA GLY A 148 3.70 -6.66 19.48
C GLY A 148 4.12 -7.39 20.76
N ASP A 149 5.20 -6.98 21.44
CA ASP A 149 5.80 -7.65 22.61
C ASP A 149 6.11 -9.14 22.38
N THR A 150 6.38 -9.48 21.13
CA THR A 150 6.77 -10.82 20.70
C THR A 150 8.06 -11.25 21.38
N GLN A 151 8.30 -12.55 21.55
CA GLN A 151 9.60 -13.05 22.02
C GLN A 151 10.60 -13.15 20.86
N ALA A 152 11.86 -13.46 21.18
CA ALA A 152 12.86 -13.73 20.15
C ALA A 152 12.37 -14.86 19.21
N ARG A 153 12.57 -14.67 17.91
CA ARG A 153 12.09 -15.56 16.83
C ARG A 153 10.58 -15.70 16.74
N GLU A 154 9.83 -14.75 17.26
CA GLU A 154 8.39 -14.64 17.02
C GLU A 154 8.08 -13.48 16.08
N VAL A 155 7.22 -13.74 15.10
CA VAL A 155 6.81 -12.79 14.07
C VAL A 155 5.30 -12.75 14.00
N ILE A 156 4.77 -11.54 13.89
CA ILE A 156 3.37 -11.31 13.54
C ILE A 156 3.34 -10.86 12.09
N LEU A 157 2.48 -11.50 11.29
CA LEU A 157 2.21 -11.07 9.92
C LEU A 157 0.98 -10.15 9.94
N SER A 158 1.08 -9.01 9.27
CA SER A 158 -0.05 -8.11 9.05
C SER A 158 -0.16 -7.69 7.59
N PHE A 159 -1.39 -7.57 7.11
CA PHE A 159 -1.75 -7.18 5.75
C PHE A 159 -2.70 -5.99 5.79
N ASP A 160 -2.36 -4.92 5.09
CA ASP A 160 -3.14 -3.68 5.05
C ASP A 160 -3.89 -3.52 3.71
N ASP A 161 -4.84 -2.59 3.72
CA ASP A 161 -5.67 -2.10 2.60
C ASP A 161 -6.76 -3.03 2.07
N GLY A 162 -6.69 -4.32 2.37
CA GLY A 162 -7.71 -5.28 1.97
C GLY A 162 -9.13 -4.97 2.50
N PRO A 163 -10.12 -5.76 2.09
CA PRO A 163 -9.99 -6.93 1.22
C PRO A 163 -9.96 -6.56 -0.28
N HIS A 164 -9.04 -7.17 -1.01
CA HIS A 164 -9.08 -7.26 -2.47
C HIS A 164 -9.97 -8.45 -2.90
N PRO A 165 -10.76 -8.35 -3.99
CA PRO A 165 -11.70 -9.40 -4.42
C PRO A 165 -11.08 -10.77 -4.71
N THR A 166 -9.77 -10.82 -5.01
CA THR A 166 -9.04 -12.05 -5.36
C THR A 166 -7.80 -12.29 -4.50
N LEU A 167 -6.87 -11.33 -4.47
CA LEU A 167 -5.57 -11.44 -3.81
C LEU A 167 -5.64 -11.75 -2.30
N SER A 168 -6.54 -11.11 -1.55
CA SER A 168 -6.72 -11.38 -0.11
C SER A 168 -7.01 -12.85 0.18
N LYS A 169 -7.86 -13.48 -0.65
CA LYS A 169 -8.14 -14.91 -0.52
C LYS A 169 -6.89 -15.75 -0.75
N MET A 170 -6.06 -15.39 -1.73
CA MET A 170 -4.80 -16.10 -2.01
C MET A 170 -3.82 -16.01 -0.85
N VAL A 171 -3.75 -14.85 -0.16
CA VAL A 171 -2.97 -14.71 1.08
C VAL A 171 -3.46 -15.70 2.13
N VAL A 172 -4.77 -15.69 2.43
CA VAL A 172 -5.36 -16.60 3.44
C VAL A 172 -5.11 -18.06 3.09
N ASP A 173 -5.29 -18.46 1.83
CA ASP A 173 -5.07 -19.83 1.37
C ASP A 173 -3.61 -20.27 1.60
N MET A 174 -2.63 -19.37 1.39
CA MET A 174 -1.21 -19.65 1.69
C MET A 174 -0.96 -19.79 3.20
N LEU A 175 -1.54 -18.92 4.03
CA LEU A 175 -1.41 -18.98 5.49
C LEU A 175 -2.03 -20.28 6.05
N ASP A 176 -3.18 -20.70 5.55
CA ASP A 176 -3.85 -21.94 5.95
C ASP A 176 -3.03 -23.19 5.58
N ARG A 177 -2.43 -23.20 4.38
CA ARG A 177 -1.52 -24.27 3.94
C ARG A 177 -0.38 -24.47 4.92
N ILE A 178 0.16 -23.41 5.51
CA ILE A 178 1.25 -23.49 6.49
C ILE A 178 0.77 -23.52 7.95
N GLY A 179 -0.55 -23.51 8.18
CA GLY A 179 -1.15 -23.67 9.51
C GLY A 179 -1.04 -22.45 10.43
N VAL A 180 -0.99 -21.24 9.87
CA VAL A 180 -0.85 -20.00 10.64
C VAL A 180 -2.01 -19.04 10.35
N LYS A 181 -2.04 -17.92 11.07
CA LYS A 181 -2.99 -16.81 10.92
C LYS A 181 -2.25 -15.48 10.95
N ALA A 182 -2.89 -14.44 10.45
CA ALA A 182 -2.36 -13.08 10.40
C ALA A 182 -3.40 -12.04 10.85
N HIS A 183 -2.96 -10.78 10.94
CA HIS A 183 -3.84 -9.62 11.08
C HIS A 183 -4.12 -9.02 9.70
N PHE A 184 -5.37 -8.70 9.43
CA PHE A 184 -5.79 -7.98 8.23
C PHE A 184 -6.39 -6.65 8.67
N MET A 185 -5.71 -5.54 8.37
CA MET A 185 -6.17 -4.19 8.69
C MET A 185 -6.93 -3.68 7.49
N GLN A 186 -8.27 -3.70 7.56
CA GLN A 186 -9.11 -3.47 6.38
C GLN A 186 -9.50 -2.01 6.22
N VAL A 187 -9.47 -1.53 4.99
CA VAL A 187 -10.05 -0.24 4.61
C VAL A 187 -11.56 -0.40 4.48
N GLY A 188 -12.32 0.50 5.11
CA GLY A 188 -13.77 0.39 5.21
C GLY A 188 -14.50 0.37 3.87
N LYS A 189 -14.07 1.20 2.90
CA LYS A 189 -14.61 1.16 1.51
C LYS A 189 -14.45 -0.22 0.87
N ASN A 190 -13.32 -0.89 1.09
CA ASN A 190 -13.05 -2.21 0.53
C ASN A 190 -13.86 -3.29 1.25
N ALA A 191 -13.96 -3.23 2.58
CA ALA A 191 -14.80 -4.15 3.36
C ALA A 191 -16.29 -4.02 2.99
N GLN A 192 -16.76 -2.79 2.70
CA GLN A 192 -18.12 -2.56 2.20
C GLN A 192 -18.31 -3.10 0.77
N ALA A 193 -17.33 -2.95 -0.11
CA ALA A 193 -17.41 -3.41 -1.49
C ALA A 193 -17.31 -4.95 -1.61
N TYR A 194 -16.52 -5.59 -0.75
CA TYR A 194 -16.23 -7.03 -0.82
C TYR A 194 -16.47 -7.76 0.52
N PRO A 195 -17.68 -7.68 1.10
CA PRO A 195 -17.96 -8.22 2.43
C PRO A 195 -17.80 -9.75 2.50
N SER A 196 -18.02 -10.46 1.38
CA SER A 196 -17.81 -11.91 1.30
C SER A 196 -16.34 -12.31 1.47
N ILE A 197 -15.40 -11.43 1.12
CA ILE A 197 -13.97 -11.67 1.32
C ILE A 197 -13.60 -11.41 2.78
N THR A 198 -14.12 -10.36 3.41
CA THR A 198 -13.97 -10.17 4.87
C THR A 198 -14.50 -11.37 5.64
N GLN A 199 -15.68 -11.89 5.26
CA GLN A 199 -16.24 -13.13 5.83
C GLN A 199 -15.31 -14.33 5.64
N TYR A 200 -14.70 -14.50 4.46
CA TYR A 200 -13.76 -15.57 4.20
C TYR A 200 -12.51 -15.50 5.09
N ILE A 201 -11.90 -14.31 5.19
CA ILE A 201 -10.71 -14.07 6.01
C ILE A 201 -11.01 -14.38 7.49
N ALA A 202 -12.17 -13.90 7.99
CA ALA A 202 -12.64 -14.10 9.36
C ALA A 202 -12.96 -15.57 9.64
N ALA A 203 -13.69 -16.26 8.75
CA ALA A 203 -14.03 -17.68 8.89
C ALA A 203 -12.78 -18.58 8.90
N SER A 204 -11.69 -18.12 8.27
CA SER A 204 -10.39 -18.80 8.29
C SER A 204 -9.60 -18.55 9.59
N GLY A 205 -10.14 -17.78 10.54
CA GLY A 205 -9.59 -17.57 11.88
C GLY A 205 -8.55 -16.46 11.99
N ASN A 206 -8.43 -15.60 10.97
CA ASN A 206 -7.53 -14.44 11.01
C ASN A 206 -8.15 -13.30 11.82
N SER A 207 -7.29 -12.38 12.29
CA SER A 207 -7.73 -11.16 12.98
C SER A 207 -8.14 -10.10 11.95
N ILE A 208 -9.27 -9.44 12.18
CA ILE A 208 -9.80 -8.38 11.29
C ILE A 208 -9.81 -7.05 12.04
N GLY A 209 -8.85 -6.20 11.74
CA GLY A 209 -8.72 -4.85 12.31
C GLY A 209 -9.18 -3.75 11.34
N ASN A 210 -9.11 -2.52 11.82
CA ASN A 210 -9.55 -1.31 11.12
C ASN A 210 -8.36 -0.53 10.55
N HIS A 211 -8.47 -0.10 9.29
CA HIS A 211 -7.48 0.74 8.60
C HIS A 211 -8.09 2.02 8.00
N SER A 212 -9.04 2.63 8.71
CA SER A 212 -9.81 3.81 8.29
C SER A 212 -10.72 3.56 7.09
N TRP A 213 -11.58 4.54 6.78
CA TRP A 213 -12.64 4.38 5.78
C TRP A 213 -12.11 4.43 4.36
N ASP A 214 -11.24 5.39 4.09
CA ASP A 214 -10.72 5.61 2.74
C ASP A 214 -9.23 5.94 2.68
N HIS A 215 -8.48 5.51 3.69
CA HIS A 215 -7.03 5.59 3.72
C HIS A 215 -6.49 7.04 3.71
N THR A 216 -7.31 8.00 4.16
CA THR A 216 -6.89 9.40 4.29
C THR A 216 -5.84 9.57 5.39
N ASP A 217 -4.83 10.42 5.17
CA ASP A 217 -3.83 10.78 6.19
C ASP A 217 -4.49 11.56 7.35
N PHE A 218 -4.49 10.97 8.55
CA PHE A 218 -5.10 11.53 9.75
C PHE A 218 -4.52 12.89 10.16
N LYS A 219 -3.29 13.25 9.78
CA LYS A 219 -2.72 14.58 10.06
C LYS A 219 -3.30 15.69 9.18
N THR A 220 -4.05 15.35 8.14
CA THR A 220 -4.64 16.31 7.19
C THR A 220 -6.12 16.59 7.43
N ILE A 221 -6.74 15.88 8.38
CA ILE A 221 -8.17 15.93 8.68
C ILE A 221 -8.43 16.20 10.17
N SER A 222 -9.62 16.71 10.49
CA SER A 222 -10.00 17.01 11.88
C SER A 222 -10.16 15.76 12.73
N PHE A 223 -10.13 15.89 14.05
CA PHE A 223 -10.36 14.76 14.96
C PHE A 223 -11.74 14.13 14.75
N GLU A 224 -12.78 14.93 14.48
CA GLU A 224 -14.12 14.44 14.17
C GLU A 224 -14.15 13.60 12.88
N GLU A 225 -13.41 14.05 11.86
CA GLU A 225 -13.25 13.29 10.61
C GLU A 225 -12.48 11.99 10.84
N GLN A 226 -11.42 12.01 11.66
CA GLN A 226 -10.67 10.81 12.05
C GLN A 226 -11.58 9.80 12.78
N LEU A 227 -12.45 10.26 13.70
CA LEU A 227 -13.41 9.40 14.37
C LEU A 227 -14.41 8.79 13.39
N LYS A 228 -14.91 9.58 12.43
CA LYS A 228 -15.82 9.11 11.40
C LYS A 228 -15.17 8.04 10.52
N GLN A 229 -13.90 8.20 10.16
CA GLN A 229 -13.12 7.24 9.40
C GLN A 229 -13.04 5.87 10.11
N ILE A 230 -12.79 5.86 11.41
CA ILE A 230 -12.76 4.62 12.20
C ILE A 230 -14.18 4.03 12.33
N SER A 231 -15.17 4.86 12.68
CA SER A 231 -16.54 4.41 12.93
C SER A 231 -17.21 3.78 11.70
N ASP A 232 -17.11 4.43 10.54
CA ASP A 232 -17.72 3.90 9.32
C ASP A 232 -17.07 2.57 8.88
N THR A 233 -15.78 2.41 9.16
CA THR A 233 -15.03 1.18 8.89
C THR A 233 -15.44 0.05 9.83
N ASN A 234 -15.54 0.33 11.14
CA ASN A 234 -16.07 -0.63 12.10
C ASN A 234 -17.47 -1.09 11.69
N ARG A 235 -18.34 -0.17 11.29
CA ARG A 235 -19.68 -0.51 10.80
C ARG A 235 -19.65 -1.42 9.57
N ALA A 236 -18.79 -1.15 8.59
CA ALA A 236 -18.68 -2.00 7.41
C ALA A 236 -18.17 -3.42 7.76
N ILE A 237 -17.17 -3.53 8.63
CA ILE A 237 -16.63 -4.82 9.08
C ILE A 237 -17.68 -5.58 9.91
N ILE A 238 -18.31 -4.92 10.90
CA ILE A 238 -19.38 -5.51 11.71
C ILE A 238 -20.57 -5.96 10.85
N ASN A 239 -20.96 -5.18 9.84
CA ASN A 239 -22.01 -5.59 8.91
C ASN A 239 -21.62 -6.86 8.12
N ALA A 240 -20.33 -7.05 7.83
CA ALA A 240 -19.86 -8.23 7.13
C ALA A 240 -19.78 -9.47 8.03
N ILE A 241 -19.26 -9.36 9.26
CA ILE A 241 -18.89 -10.54 10.09
C ILE A 241 -19.48 -10.55 11.51
N GLY A 242 -20.19 -9.49 11.91
CA GLY A 242 -20.85 -9.36 13.22
C GLY A 242 -19.96 -8.84 14.35
N TRP A 243 -18.67 -8.62 14.10
CA TRP A 243 -17.67 -8.16 15.06
C TRP A 243 -16.50 -7.47 14.36
N VAL A 244 -15.62 -6.82 15.10
CA VAL A 244 -14.34 -6.29 14.62
C VAL A 244 -13.30 -6.47 15.73
N ASP A 245 -12.07 -6.88 15.40
CA ASP A 245 -11.02 -6.96 16.41
C ASP A 245 -10.59 -5.54 16.84
N PRO A 246 -10.30 -5.31 18.14
CA PRO A 246 -9.93 -4.00 18.67
C PRO A 246 -8.47 -3.62 18.34
N PHE A 247 -8.12 -3.74 17.06
CA PHE A 247 -6.85 -3.31 16.49
C PHE A 247 -7.14 -2.28 15.39
N PHE A 248 -6.60 -1.08 15.56
CA PHE A 248 -6.63 -0.01 14.57
C PHE A 248 -5.21 0.32 14.12
N ARG A 249 -5.01 0.47 12.81
CA ARG A 249 -3.77 1.00 12.23
C ARG A 249 -4.09 2.29 11.50
N TYR A 250 -3.33 3.34 11.80
CA TYR A 250 -3.41 4.58 11.04
C TYR A 250 -2.91 4.37 9.62
N PRO A 251 -3.60 4.91 8.60
CA PRO A 251 -3.03 5.08 7.27
C PRO A 251 -1.62 5.66 7.36
N TYR A 252 -0.67 5.00 6.70
CA TYR A 252 0.75 5.41 6.63
C TYR A 252 1.48 5.51 7.98
N GLY A 253 0.90 4.99 9.06
CA GLY A 253 1.42 5.18 10.41
C GLY A 253 1.33 6.64 10.90
N SER A 254 0.48 7.46 10.27
CA SER A 254 0.37 8.90 10.54
C SER A 254 -0.43 9.20 11.82
N THR A 255 0.16 8.92 12.97
CA THR A 255 -0.52 9.03 14.27
C THR A 255 -0.75 10.49 14.69
N THR A 256 -1.85 10.75 15.41
CA THR A 256 -2.13 12.02 16.09
C THR A 256 -2.24 11.80 17.61
N ALA A 257 -1.88 12.81 18.41
CA ALA A 257 -1.88 12.69 19.87
C ALA A 257 -3.30 12.49 20.43
N ASP A 258 -4.26 13.25 19.93
CA ASP A 258 -5.66 13.19 20.36
C ASP A 258 -6.29 11.83 20.04
N MET A 259 -6.05 11.30 18.83
CA MET A 259 -6.57 9.99 18.47
C MET A 259 -5.88 8.87 19.24
N ASN A 260 -4.57 8.95 19.53
CA ASN A 260 -3.92 7.97 20.39
C ASN A 260 -4.53 7.94 21.80
N GLN A 261 -4.87 9.10 22.37
CA GLN A 261 -5.56 9.16 23.65
C GLN A 261 -6.98 8.60 23.57
N PHE A 262 -7.70 8.85 22.47
CA PHE A 262 -9.01 8.29 22.22
C PHE A 262 -8.98 6.75 22.15
N LEU A 263 -8.10 6.16 21.34
CA LEU A 263 -7.95 4.71 21.20
C LEU A 263 -7.70 4.04 22.56
N LYS A 264 -6.81 4.62 23.36
CA LYS A 264 -6.52 4.18 24.73
C LYS A 264 -7.76 4.13 25.62
N LEU A 265 -8.57 5.20 25.64
CA LEU A 265 -9.79 5.27 26.45
C LEU A 265 -10.87 4.28 25.99
N HIS A 266 -10.84 3.88 24.72
CA HIS A 266 -11.81 2.96 24.11
C HIS A 266 -11.30 1.52 24.00
N SER A 267 -10.18 1.20 24.65
CA SER A 267 -9.60 -0.15 24.64
C SER A 267 -9.31 -0.67 23.23
N GLU A 268 -8.98 0.24 22.31
CA GLU A 268 -8.57 -0.02 20.94
C GLU A 268 -7.04 0.09 20.87
N ALA A 269 -6.39 -0.90 20.26
CA ALA A 269 -4.94 -0.89 20.11
C ALA A 269 -4.51 -0.03 18.92
N ASN A 270 -3.46 0.77 19.08
CA ASN A 270 -2.71 1.35 17.97
C ASN A 270 -1.72 0.28 17.44
N PHE A 271 -2.10 -0.39 16.35
CA PHE A 271 -1.39 -1.51 15.77
C PHE A 271 -0.43 -1.03 14.67
N LEU A 272 0.82 -0.80 15.01
CA LEU A 272 1.87 -0.37 14.08
C LEU A 272 2.67 -1.58 13.57
N TRP A 273 3.89 -1.33 13.08
CA TRP A 273 4.82 -2.36 12.65
C TRP A 273 6.24 -2.00 13.03
N SER A 274 7.12 -3.00 12.98
CA SER A 274 8.56 -2.82 13.22
C SER A 274 9.41 -3.11 12.00
N ILE A 275 8.86 -3.86 11.04
CA ILE A 275 9.52 -4.33 9.83
C ILE A 275 8.60 -4.00 8.66
N ASP A 276 9.08 -3.19 7.74
CA ASP A 276 8.32 -2.78 6.56
C ASP A 276 8.83 -3.56 5.35
N SER A 277 7.95 -4.33 4.71
CA SER A 277 8.35 -5.08 3.52
C SER A 277 8.69 -4.17 2.35
N ASN A 278 8.10 -2.97 2.28
CA ASN A 278 8.11 -2.10 1.11
C ASN A 278 7.65 -2.82 -0.18
N ASP A 279 6.70 -3.75 -0.06
CA ASP A 279 6.11 -4.46 -1.20
C ASP A 279 5.48 -3.50 -2.23
N TRP A 280 4.96 -2.35 -1.81
CA TRP A 280 4.49 -1.26 -2.67
C TRP A 280 5.58 -0.65 -3.58
N LYS A 281 6.87 -0.71 -3.19
CA LYS A 281 7.96 -0.01 -3.91
C LYS A 281 8.42 -0.77 -5.15
N LYS A 282 7.86 -0.45 -6.32
CA LYS A 282 8.19 -1.10 -7.62
C LYS A 282 9.62 -0.89 -8.13
N ILE A 283 10.21 0.29 -7.93
CA ILE A 283 11.53 0.68 -8.46
C ILE A 283 12.47 1.24 -7.39
N ASN A 284 13.77 1.14 -7.65
CA ASN A 284 14.85 1.72 -6.82
C ASN A 284 15.11 3.20 -7.17
N ALA A 285 15.92 3.87 -6.36
CA ALA A 285 16.28 5.28 -6.58
C ALA A 285 17.07 5.53 -7.88
N ASP A 286 17.78 4.51 -8.37
CA ASP A 286 18.49 4.54 -9.65
C ASP A 286 17.60 4.13 -10.84
N GLN A 287 16.27 4.08 -10.63
CA GLN A 287 15.26 3.71 -11.63
C GLN A 287 15.42 2.29 -12.18
N THR A 288 16.04 1.38 -11.42
CA THR A 288 16.01 -0.05 -11.74
C THR A 288 14.77 -0.72 -11.14
N ILE A 289 14.32 -1.81 -11.76
CA ILE A 289 13.25 -2.64 -11.19
C ILE A 289 13.73 -3.21 -9.85
N ARG A 290 12.91 -3.07 -8.81
CA ARG A 290 13.12 -3.77 -7.54
C ARG A 290 12.53 -5.18 -7.65
N THR A 291 13.38 -6.20 -7.64
CA THR A 291 12.94 -7.60 -7.79
C THR A 291 12.25 -8.09 -6.53
N ASN A 292 11.41 -9.12 -6.66
CA ASN A 292 10.72 -9.70 -5.52
C ASN A 292 11.70 -10.42 -4.57
N SER A 293 12.79 -10.98 -5.09
CA SER A 293 13.87 -11.53 -4.25
C SER A 293 14.57 -10.44 -3.42
N GLN A 294 14.81 -9.25 -3.98
CA GLN A 294 15.37 -8.11 -3.22
C GLN A 294 14.45 -7.71 -2.07
N VAL A 295 13.15 -7.53 -2.35
CA VAL A 295 12.14 -7.19 -1.33
C VAL A 295 12.14 -8.23 -0.19
N VAL A 296 12.17 -9.52 -0.51
CA VAL A 296 12.24 -10.59 0.51
C VAL A 296 13.53 -10.50 1.34
N GLN A 297 14.68 -10.34 0.69
CA GLN A 297 15.98 -10.27 1.37
C GLN A 297 16.06 -9.07 2.32
N GLU A 298 15.59 -7.90 1.89
CA GLU A 298 15.57 -6.68 2.69
C GLU A 298 14.58 -6.79 3.88
N THR A 299 13.42 -7.40 3.66
CA THR A 299 12.46 -7.70 4.73
C THR A 299 13.07 -8.64 5.77
N LEU A 300 13.72 -9.73 5.31
CA LEU A 300 14.39 -10.68 6.19
C LEU A 300 15.59 -10.07 6.91
N ALA A 301 16.35 -9.17 6.28
CA ALA A 301 17.47 -8.48 6.91
C ALA A 301 17.00 -7.58 8.06
N GLN A 302 15.91 -6.81 7.85
CA GLN A 302 15.28 -6.04 8.93
C GLN A 302 14.81 -6.95 10.07
N LEU A 303 14.18 -8.08 9.74
CA LEU A 303 13.72 -9.05 10.73
C LEU A 303 14.89 -9.70 11.49
N ASP A 304 15.97 -10.07 10.82
CA ASP A 304 17.17 -10.66 11.43
C ASP A 304 17.83 -9.66 12.39
N GLN A 305 17.91 -8.38 11.99
CA GLN A 305 18.44 -7.30 12.83
C GLN A 305 17.64 -7.13 14.14
N ARG A 306 16.31 -7.26 14.06
CA ARG A 306 15.42 -7.10 15.22
C ARG A 306 15.23 -8.39 16.02
N GLY A 307 15.38 -9.55 15.38
CA GLY A 307 15.14 -10.88 15.92
C GLY A 307 13.66 -11.24 16.13
N ARG A 308 12.72 -10.30 15.95
CA ARG A 308 11.28 -10.44 16.21
C ARG A 308 10.49 -9.24 15.67
N GLY A 309 9.16 -9.32 15.66
CA GLY A 309 8.31 -8.14 15.52
C GLY A 309 7.07 -8.33 14.65
N ILE A 310 6.47 -7.22 14.24
CA ILE A 310 5.34 -7.16 13.30
C ILE A 310 5.87 -6.77 11.93
N VAL A 311 5.51 -7.57 10.90
CA VAL A 311 5.86 -7.34 9.50
C VAL A 311 4.64 -6.81 8.75
N LEU A 312 4.82 -5.66 8.10
CA LEU A 312 3.82 -5.03 7.24
C LEU A 312 3.93 -5.54 5.80
N PHE A 313 2.80 -6.00 5.27
CA PHE A 313 2.54 -6.26 3.85
C PHE A 313 1.19 -5.64 3.47
N HIS A 314 0.85 -5.66 2.19
CA HIS A 314 -0.46 -5.26 1.69
C HIS A 314 -1.05 -6.41 0.85
N ASP A 315 -2.26 -6.87 1.19
CA ASP A 315 -2.95 -7.96 0.49
C ASP A 315 -3.72 -7.50 -0.76
N VAL A 316 -3.56 -6.23 -1.14
CA VAL A 316 -4.03 -5.64 -2.39
C VAL A 316 -2.97 -5.66 -3.50
N HIS A 317 -1.72 -5.99 -3.18
CA HIS A 317 -0.62 -6.01 -4.15
C HIS A 317 -0.36 -7.42 -4.70
N ALA A 318 -0.40 -7.58 -6.03
CA ALA A 318 -0.05 -8.84 -6.69
C ALA A 318 1.37 -9.30 -6.35
N ARG A 319 2.29 -8.34 -6.18
CA ARG A 319 3.66 -8.61 -5.75
C ARG A 319 3.73 -9.34 -4.41
N THR A 320 2.86 -9.01 -3.46
CA THR A 320 2.81 -9.69 -2.16
C THR A 320 2.52 -11.17 -2.36
N ILE A 321 1.57 -11.51 -3.24
CA ILE A 321 1.24 -12.90 -3.58
C ILE A 321 2.45 -13.63 -4.19
N GLU A 322 3.18 -12.95 -5.07
CA GLU A 322 4.36 -13.51 -5.73
C GLU A 322 5.50 -13.82 -4.73
N LEU A 323 5.79 -12.90 -3.81
CA LEU A 323 6.96 -13.01 -2.93
C LEU A 323 6.71 -13.78 -1.63
N LEU A 324 5.46 -13.83 -1.16
CA LEU A 324 5.10 -14.38 0.15
C LEU A 324 5.53 -15.84 0.33
N PRO A 325 5.43 -16.75 -0.66
CA PRO A 325 5.88 -18.13 -0.50
C PRO A 325 7.38 -18.25 -0.16
N THR A 326 8.21 -17.42 -0.80
CA THR A 326 9.67 -17.41 -0.56
C THR A 326 9.99 -16.84 0.82
N PHE A 327 9.28 -15.78 1.23
CA PHE A 327 9.40 -15.21 2.57
C PHE A 327 9.00 -16.21 3.66
N LEU A 328 7.83 -16.85 3.55
CA LEU A 328 7.33 -17.85 4.49
C LEU A 328 8.25 -19.07 4.58
N THR A 329 8.77 -19.56 3.45
CA THR A 329 9.76 -20.64 3.40
C THR A 329 11.03 -20.26 4.17
N SER A 330 11.45 -19.00 4.07
CA SER A 330 12.62 -18.50 4.79
C SER A 330 12.37 -18.41 6.29
N LEU A 331 11.19 -17.95 6.73
CA LEU A 331 10.80 -17.96 8.15
C LEU A 331 10.85 -19.38 8.73
N TYR A 332 10.28 -20.35 8.01
CA TYR A 332 10.32 -21.77 8.39
C TYR A 332 11.75 -22.28 8.56
N LYS A 333 12.60 -22.10 7.54
CA LYS A 333 14.01 -22.54 7.56
C LYS A 333 14.85 -21.86 8.65
N LYS A 334 14.54 -20.61 8.97
CA LYS A 334 15.19 -19.84 10.04
C LYS A 334 14.62 -20.18 11.44
N GLY A 335 13.58 -21.01 11.52
CA GLY A 335 12.99 -21.45 12.79
C GLY A 335 12.22 -20.34 13.51
N TYR A 336 11.58 -19.44 12.76
CA TYR A 336 10.63 -18.48 13.33
C TYR A 336 9.30 -19.16 13.66
N LYS A 337 8.62 -18.61 14.66
CA LYS A 337 7.22 -18.92 15.02
C LYS A 337 6.34 -17.74 14.60
N ILE A 338 5.17 -18.03 14.04
CA ILE A 338 4.17 -17.00 13.77
C ILE A 338 3.23 -16.87 14.97
N VAL A 339 2.94 -15.63 15.33
CA VAL A 339 2.06 -15.29 16.46
C VAL A 339 0.87 -14.48 15.96
N LEU A 340 -0.32 -14.80 16.46
CA LEU A 340 -1.52 -13.97 16.35
C LEU A 340 -1.78 -13.28 17.68
N LEU A 341 -2.08 -11.99 17.66
CA LEU A 341 -2.47 -11.25 18.87
C LEU A 341 -3.98 -11.27 19.05
N GLN A 342 -4.44 -11.41 20.28
CA GLN A 342 -5.85 -11.28 20.65
C GLN A 342 -5.98 -10.44 21.94
N PRO A 343 -7.11 -9.74 22.14
CA PRO A 343 -7.37 -9.10 23.43
C PRO A 343 -7.57 -10.15 24.53
N VAL A 344 -7.09 -9.87 25.75
CA VAL A 344 -7.40 -10.69 26.94
C VAL A 344 -8.91 -10.76 27.19
N ASN A 345 -9.60 -9.63 26.99
CA ASN A 345 -11.06 -9.59 27.04
C ASN A 345 -11.65 -9.91 25.66
N SER A 346 -12.05 -11.16 25.45
CA SER A 346 -12.66 -11.62 24.20
C SER A 346 -14.00 -10.91 23.88
N GLY A 347 -14.66 -10.33 24.88
CA GLY A 347 -15.90 -9.57 24.71
C GLY A 347 -15.72 -8.26 23.93
N LEU A 348 -14.48 -7.75 23.81
CA LEU A 348 -14.19 -6.52 23.05
C LEU A 348 -14.48 -6.68 21.55
N LYS A 349 -14.33 -7.89 20.98
CA LYS A 349 -14.61 -8.13 19.55
C LYS A 349 -16.06 -7.85 19.18
N ASN A 350 -16.98 -8.30 20.04
CA ASN A 350 -18.43 -8.19 19.83
C ASN A 350 -19.01 -6.88 20.37
N ASN A 351 -18.21 -6.10 21.10
CA ASN A 351 -18.64 -4.88 21.77
C ASN A 351 -17.57 -3.80 21.61
N SER A 352 -17.16 -3.53 20.36
CA SER A 352 -16.26 -2.42 20.07
C SER A 352 -16.84 -1.15 20.71
N LYS A 353 -15.99 -0.42 21.44
CA LYS A 353 -16.39 0.82 22.09
C LYS A 353 -16.39 2.00 21.11
N ILE A 354 -15.95 1.77 19.88
CA ILE A 354 -15.97 2.73 18.78
C ILE A 354 -17.04 2.24 17.80
N PRO A 355 -18.25 2.84 17.81
CA PRO A 355 -19.41 2.35 17.06
C PRO A 355 -19.22 2.39 15.53
#